data_AF-A0A9D9H6B8-F1
#
_entry.id   AF-A0A9D9H6B8-F1
#
_cell.length_a   1.000
_cell.length_b   1.000
_cell.length_c   1.000
_cell.angle_alpha   90.00
_cell.angle_beta   90.00
_cell.angle_gamma   90.00
#
_symmetry.space_group_name_H-M   'P 1'
#
loop_
_entity.id
_entity.type
_entity.pdbx_description
1 polymer ?
#
loop_
_entity_poly.entity_id
_entity_poly.type
_entity_poly.pdbx_seq_one_letter_code
_entity_poly.pdbx_strand_id
1 'polypeptide(L)' 'MMPVKKAQNWLPVIFNDFFGNEWIEHLAKNATPAVNIIESDKMYEVEIAAPGLTKDDFNIHIDDDNRLVITV' A
#
# COMPACT_ATOMS: atom_id res chain seq x y z
N MET A 1 5.92 34.21 3.57
CA MET A 1 6.82 33.07 3.84
C MET A 1 6.36 31.91 2.97
N MET A 2 7.25 31.31 2.16
CA MET A 2 6.92 30.12 1.37
C MET A 2 7.17 28.85 2.21
N PRO A 3 6.29 27.86 2.21
CA PRO A 3 6.52 26.62 2.93
C PRO A 3 7.61 25.80 2.23
N VAL A 4 8.70 25.51 2.94
CA VAL A 4 9.73 24.57 2.52
C VAL A 4 9.10 23.17 2.56
N LYS A 5 9.00 22.51 1.41
CA LYS A 5 8.65 21.08 1.36
C LYS A 5 9.80 20.30 2.00
N LYS A 6 9.60 19.82 3.23
CA LYS A 6 10.48 18.80 3.83
C LYS A 6 10.36 17.55 2.96
N ALA A 7 11.39 17.23 2.20
CA ALA A 7 11.54 15.89 1.65
C ALA A 7 11.46 14.90 2.82
N GLN A 8 10.59 13.91 2.69
CA GLN A 8 10.42 12.79 3.62
C GLN A 8 11.70 11.94 3.61
N ASN A 9 12.76 12.42 4.27
CA ASN A 9 14.00 11.67 4.51
C ASN A 9 13.83 10.86 5.79
N TRP A 10 12.88 9.92 5.78
CA TRP A 10 12.76 8.87 6.80
C TRP A 10 14.01 7.97 6.82
N LEU A 11 14.86 8.11 5.82
CA LEU A 11 16.09 7.40 5.65
C LEU A 11 17.30 8.35 5.62
N PRO A 12 18.30 8.19 6.51
CA PRO A 12 19.49 9.03 6.50
C PRO A 12 20.34 8.81 5.25
N VAL A 13 20.83 9.90 4.66
CA VAL A 13 21.56 9.92 3.37
C VAL A 13 22.79 9.00 3.39
N ILE A 14 23.43 8.82 4.56
CA ILE A 14 24.59 7.94 4.73
C ILE A 14 24.31 6.45 4.46
N PHE A 15 23.05 6.01 4.55
CA PHE A 15 22.67 4.63 4.22
C PHE A 15 22.55 4.43 2.71
N ASN A 16 22.27 5.48 1.95
CA ASN A 16 22.11 5.43 0.49
C ASN A 16 23.44 5.05 -0.21
N ASP A 17 24.55 5.55 0.31
CA ASP A 17 25.89 5.30 -0.25
C ASP A 17 26.40 3.87 0.03
N PHE A 18 25.85 3.20 1.05
CA PHE A 18 26.32 1.88 1.48
C PHE A 18 25.46 0.73 0.93
N PHE A 19 24.15 0.93 0.80
CA PHE A 19 23.19 -0.13 0.46
C PHE A 19 22.61 -0.02 -0.97
N GLY A 20 23.01 0.99 -1.76
CA GLY A 20 22.49 1.23 -3.12
C GLY A 20 21.05 1.77 -3.12
N ASN A 21 20.44 2.05 -4.26
CA ASN A 21 19.05 2.55 -4.31
C ASN A 21 17.99 1.41 -4.32
N GLU A 22 18.42 0.16 -4.54
CA GLU A 22 17.57 -1.03 -4.74
C GLU A 22 16.71 -1.38 -3.51
N TRP A 23 17.24 -1.19 -2.30
CA TRP A 23 16.51 -1.49 -1.07
C TRP A 23 15.45 -0.43 -0.76
N ILE A 24 15.65 0.83 -1.15
CA ILE A 24 14.64 1.89 -1.06
C ILE A 24 13.48 1.56 -2.01
N GLU A 25 13.80 1.06 -3.20
CA GLU A 25 12.79 0.61 -4.16
C GLU A 25 11.99 -0.58 -3.62
N HIS A 26 12.62 -1.49 -2.89
CA HIS A 26 11.96 -2.63 -2.25
C HIS A 26 11.07 -2.20 -1.06
N LEU A 27 11.48 -1.21 -0.28
CA LEU A 27 10.69 -0.67 0.83
C LEU A 27 9.53 0.21 0.34
N ALA A 28 9.70 0.92 -0.76
CA ALA A 28 8.64 1.69 -1.41
C ALA A 28 7.57 0.80 -2.07
N LYS A 29 7.94 -0.43 -2.49
CA LYS A 29 7.02 -1.40 -3.10
C LYS A 29 6.14 -2.17 -2.09
N ASN A 30 6.54 -2.23 -0.82
CA ASN A 30 5.87 -3.06 0.21
C ASN A 30 5.04 -2.25 1.23
N ALA A 31 4.43 -1.13 0.83
CA ALA A 31 3.36 -0.52 1.61
C ALA A 31 2.04 -1.24 1.32
N THR A 32 1.96 -2.53 1.67
CA THR A 32 0.69 -3.27 1.60
C THR A 32 -0.31 -2.58 2.52
N PRO A 33 -1.52 -2.24 2.03
CA PRO A 33 -2.51 -1.56 2.86
C PRO A 33 -2.88 -2.44 4.06
N ALA A 34 -3.25 -1.82 5.18
CA ALA A 34 -3.79 -2.57 6.30
C ALA A 34 -5.13 -3.18 5.86
N VAL A 35 -5.25 -4.50 5.98
CA VAL A 35 -6.47 -5.26 5.66
C VAL A 35 -6.95 -5.99 6.91
N ASN A 36 -8.24 -5.90 7.19
CA ASN A 36 -8.93 -6.71 8.19
C ASN A 36 -9.89 -7.67 7.48
N ILE A 37 -9.95 -8.91 7.94
CA ILE A 37 -10.82 -9.95 7.37
C ILE A 37 -11.62 -10.57 8.50
N ILE A 38 -12.94 -10.46 8.42
CA ILE A 38 -13.87 -11.03 9.38
C ILE A 38 -14.63 -12.15 8.67
N GLU A 39 -14.47 -13.36 9.17
CA GLU A 39 -15.19 -14.55 8.68
C GLU A 39 -16.43 -14.80 9.54
N SER A 40 -17.55 -15.09 8.88
CA SER A 40 -18.81 -15.52 9.49
C SER A 40 -19.33 -16.77 8.78
N ASP A 41 -20.31 -17.46 9.37
CA ASP A 41 -20.86 -18.73 8.82
C ASP A 41 -21.34 -18.66 7.36
N LYS A 42 -21.64 -17.46 6.85
CA LYS A 42 -22.24 -17.25 5.52
C LYS A 42 -21.52 -16.22 4.65
N MET A 43 -20.55 -15.49 5.19
CA MET A 43 -19.91 -14.37 4.47
C MET A 43 -18.52 -14.05 5.01
N TYR A 44 -17.75 -13.38 4.15
CA TYR A 44 -16.49 -12.74 4.50
C TYR A 44 -16.68 -11.23 4.37
N GLU A 45 -16.24 -10.47 5.37
CA GLU A 45 -16.15 -9.02 5.35
C GLU A 45 -14.68 -8.62 5.30
N VAL A 46 -14.31 -7.82 4.30
CA VAL A 46 -12.93 -7.38 4.07
C VAL A 46 -12.88 -5.87 4.15
N GLU A 47 -12.14 -5.34 5.12
CA GLU A 47 -11.94 -3.90 5.32
C GLU A 47 -10.50 -3.53 4.94
N ILE A 48 -10.33 -2.49 4.13
CA ILE A 48 -9.01 -2.04 3.65
C ILE A 48 -8.84 -0.56 3.97
N ALA A 49 -7.73 -0.22 4.63
CA ALA A 49 -7.36 1.16 4.86
C ALA A 49 -6.72 1.75 3.59
N ALA A 50 -7.52 2.53 2.85
CA ALA A 50 -7.10 3.14 1.60
C ALA A 50 -7.34 4.67 1.60
N PRO A 51 -6.51 5.44 2.33
CA PRO A 51 -6.72 6.87 2.51
C PRO A 51 -6.44 7.65 1.23
N GLY A 52 -7.31 8.63 0.91
CA GLY A 52 -7.14 9.52 -0.24
C GLY A 52 -7.59 8.94 -1.57
N LEU A 53 -8.20 7.74 -1.56
CA LEU A 53 -8.77 7.08 -2.73
C LEU A 53 -10.30 7.14 -2.66
N THR A 54 -10.91 7.16 -3.83
CA THR A 54 -12.37 7.13 -4.01
C THR A 54 -12.80 5.78 -4.54
N LYS A 55 -14.09 5.48 -4.48
CA LYS A 55 -14.61 4.18 -4.93
C LYS A 55 -14.27 3.87 -6.39
N ASP A 56 -14.20 4.89 -7.24
CA ASP A 56 -13.93 4.73 -8.67
C ASP A 56 -12.48 4.33 -8.98
N ASP A 57 -11.58 4.52 -8.00
CA ASP A 57 -10.18 4.11 -8.11
C ASP A 57 -10.01 2.60 -7.88
N PHE A 58 -11.03 1.88 -7.41
CA PHE A 58 -10.93 0.45 -7.12
C PHE A 58 -11.52 -0.42 -8.23
N ASN A 59 -10.74 -1.42 -8.65
CA ASN A 59 -11.24 -2.56 -9.42
C ASN A 59 -11.29 -3.80 -8.52
N ILE A 60 -12.51 -4.33 -8.33
CA ILE A 60 -12.77 -5.50 -7.49
C ILE A 60 -13.38 -6.57 -8.38
N HIS A 61 -12.73 -7.73 -8.46
CA HIS A 61 -13.24 -8.88 -9.19
C HIS A 61 -12.78 -10.20 -8.56
N ILE A 62 -13.44 -11.29 -8.96
CA ILE A 62 -13.01 -12.65 -8.67
C ILE A 62 -12.32 -13.20 -9.91
N ASP A 63 -11.12 -13.74 -9.74
CA ASP A 63 -10.37 -14.37 -10.83
C ASP A 63 -10.83 -15.82 -11.10
N ASP A 64 -10.26 -16.44 -12.14
CA ASP A 64 -10.59 -17.82 -12.54
C ASP A 64 -10.22 -18.86 -11.47
N ASP A 65 -9.32 -18.51 -10.54
CA ASP A 65 -8.91 -19.33 -9.41
C ASP A 65 -9.74 -19.07 -8.14
N ASN A 66 -10.86 -18.35 -8.28
CA ASN A 66 -11.81 -18.03 -7.21
C ASN A 66 -11.19 -17.21 -6.06
N ARG A 67 -10.27 -16.30 -6.39
CA ARG A 67 -9.62 -15.37 -5.45
C ARG A 67 -10.22 -13.98 -5.59
N LEU A 68 -10.38 -13.29 -4.46
CA LEU A 68 -10.75 -11.88 -4.45
C LEU A 68 -9.53 -11.02 -4.80
N VAL A 69 -9.57 -10.35 -5.95
CA VAL A 69 -8.53 -9.43 -6.41
C VAL A 69 -9.04 -8.01 -6.28
N ILE A 70 -8.28 -7.18 -5.56
CA ILE A 70 -8.56 -5.76 -5.35
C ILE A 70 -7.34 -5.00 -5.84
N THR A 71 -7.55 -4.24 -6.93
CA THR A 71 -6.52 -3.38 -7.52
C THR A 71 -6.96 -1.94 -7.35
N VAL A 72 -5.99 -1.09 -7.04
CA VAL A 72 -6.10 0.38 -6.99
C VAL A 72 -5.22 0.96 -8.09
#